data_AF-I1CTK7-F1
#
_entry.id   AF-I1CTK7-F1
#
_cell.length_a   1.000
_cell.length_b   1.000
_cell.length_c   1.000
_cell.angle_alpha   90.00
_cell.angle_beta   90.00
_cell.angle_gamma   90.00
#
_symmetry.space_group_name_H-M   'P 1'
#
loop_
_entity.id
_entity.type
_entity.pdbx_description
1 polymer ?
#
loop_
_entity_poly.entity_id
_entity_poly.type
_entity_poly.pdbx_seq_one_letter_code
_entity_poly.pdbx_strand_id
1 'polypeptide(L)'
;MGNIKTFFIGDGAQLLPFHQKEGKIWESEILNAVPHYSLQEPVRQQHEHFIDILNKMRNYELDESMVLFLNERSFHESQLPLSCLRLYTTRQMVARAIEKDYAEFPGEGQEFQAYGTYVASKI
;
A
#
# COMPACT_ATOMS: atom_id res chain seq x y z
N MET A 1 -29.15 -15.67 2.43
CA MET A 1 -27.74 -15.81 2.88
C MET A 1 -27.71 -16.69 4.11
N GLY A 2 -27.00 -17.81 4.06
CA GLY A 2 -27.01 -18.79 5.14
C GLY A 2 -26.11 -18.32 6.28
N ASN A 3 -26.68 -17.76 7.35
CA ASN A 3 -26.20 -17.65 8.74
C ASN A 3 -24.69 -17.53 9.05
N ILE A 4 -23.84 -17.08 8.12
CA ILE A 4 -22.43 -16.82 8.35
C ILE A 4 -22.30 -15.44 9.00
N LYS A 5 -21.68 -15.40 10.17
CA LYS A 5 -21.28 -14.15 10.81
C LYS A 5 -20.10 -13.58 10.05
N THR A 6 -20.26 -12.39 9.47
CA THR A 6 -19.26 -11.74 8.64
C THR A 6 -18.94 -10.36 9.20
N PHE A 7 -17.65 -10.02 9.22
CA PHE A 7 -17.16 -8.69 9.56
C PHE A 7 -16.33 -8.17 8.38
N PHE A 8 -16.60 -6.92 7.97
CA PHE A 8 -15.82 -6.23 6.95
C PHE A 8 -14.93 -5.20 7.61
N ILE A 9 -13.63 -5.23 7.33
CA ILE A 9 -12.63 -4.30 7.88
C ILE A 9 -11.76 -3.83 6.72
N GLY A 10 -11.64 -2.52 6.56
CA GLY A 10 -10.84 -1.92 5.51
C GLY A 10 -10.97 -0.40 5.49
N ASP A 11 -10.30 0.23 4.53
CA ASP A 11 -10.36 1.67 4.31
C ASP A 11 -10.67 1.92 2.83
N GLY A 12 -11.86 2.45 2.56
CA GLY A 12 -12.34 2.71 1.20
C GLY A 12 -11.57 3.79 0.45
N ALA A 13 -10.74 4.58 1.15
CA ALA A 13 -9.89 5.60 0.54
C ALA A 13 -8.51 5.07 0.09
N GLN A 14 -8.22 3.79 0.32
CA GLN A 14 -6.99 3.14 -0.15
C GLN A 14 -7.15 2.63 -1.60
N LEU A 15 -6.28 1.69 -2.01
CA LEU A 15 -6.26 1.17 -3.37
C LEU A 15 -7.59 0.48 -3.73
N LEU A 16 -8.06 0.79 -4.95
CA LEU A 16 -9.24 0.16 -5.54
C LEU A 16 -8.92 -1.28 -6.01
N PRO A 17 -9.96 -2.12 -6.24
CA PRO A 17 -9.78 -3.41 -6.88
C PRO A 17 -8.96 -3.32 -8.17
N PHE A 18 -8.07 -4.28 -8.39
CA PHE A 18 -7.17 -4.27 -9.54
C PHE A 18 -7.93 -4.43 -10.87
N HIS A 19 -8.98 -5.25 -10.88
CA HIS A 19 -9.79 -5.47 -12.07
C HIS A 19 -10.95 -4.48 -12.12
N GLN A 20 -11.01 -3.67 -13.19
CA GLN A 20 -12.11 -2.72 -13.40
C GLN A 20 -13.50 -3.37 -13.52
N LYS A 21 -13.55 -4.68 -13.79
CA LYS A 21 -14.81 -5.46 -13.82
C LYS A 21 -15.29 -5.86 -12.42
N GLU A 22 -14.44 -5.75 -11.40
CA GLU A 22 -14.85 -5.94 -10.01
C GLU A 22 -15.50 -4.65 -9.54
N GLY A 23 -16.78 -4.73 -9.16
CA GLY A 23 -17.50 -3.62 -8.56
C GLY A 23 -16.85 -3.18 -7.23
N LYS A 24 -17.17 -1.98 -6.78
CA LYS A 24 -16.65 -1.47 -5.51
C LYS A 24 -17.41 -2.11 -4.35
N ILE A 25 -16.74 -2.37 -3.24
CA ILE A 25 -17.37 -3.07 -2.11
C ILE A 25 -18.57 -2.33 -1.51
N TRP A 26 -18.57 -1.00 -1.57
CA TRP A 26 -19.69 -0.15 -1.13
C TRP A 26 -20.90 -0.17 -2.07
N GLU A 27 -20.80 -0.80 -3.24
CA GLU A 27 -21.94 -1.07 -4.13
C GLU A 27 -22.65 -2.37 -3.71
N SER A 28 -22.08 -3.16 -2.79
CA SER A 28 -22.67 -4.42 -2.33
C SER A 28 -23.88 -4.19 -1.44
N GLU A 29 -25.00 -4.82 -1.78
CA GLU A 29 -26.20 -4.87 -0.93
C GLU A 29 -25.91 -5.43 0.47
N ILE A 30 -24.95 -6.36 0.58
CA ILE A 30 -24.57 -6.97 1.87
C ILE A 30 -23.94 -5.95 2.79
N LEU A 31 -22.97 -5.18 2.27
CA LEU A 31 -22.28 -4.19 3.08
C LEU A 31 -23.25 -3.08 3.51
N ASN A 32 -24.13 -2.66 2.59
CA ASN A 32 -25.11 -1.61 2.86
C ASN A 32 -26.23 -2.04 3.81
N ALA A 33 -26.44 -3.35 4.02
CA ALA A 33 -27.45 -3.88 4.94
C ALA A 33 -26.95 -4.06 6.39
N VAL A 34 -25.66 -3.84 6.67
CA VAL A 34 -25.08 -4.03 8.01
C VAL A 34 -24.71 -2.72 8.70
N PRO A 35 -24.62 -2.69 10.04
CA PRO A 35 -24.14 -1.51 10.77
C PRO A 35 -22.69 -1.15 10.39
N HIS A 36 -22.42 0.14 10.29
CA HIS A 36 -21.10 0.68 9.97
C HIS A 36 -20.48 1.32 11.21
N TYR A 37 -19.19 1.08 11.40
CA TYR A 37 -18.39 1.67 12.47
C TYR A 37 -17.14 2.33 11.86
N SER A 38 -16.72 3.46 12.42
CA SER A 38 -15.56 4.21 11.93
C SER A 38 -14.61 4.51 13.07
N LEU A 39 -13.34 4.14 12.90
CA LEU A 39 -12.26 4.47 13.83
C LEU A 39 -11.76 5.89 13.53
N GLN A 40 -11.63 6.72 14.57
CA GLN A 40 -11.26 8.13 14.41
C GLN A 40 -9.80 8.42 14.79
N GLU A 41 -9.23 7.65 15.71
CA GLU A 41 -7.90 7.93 16.26
C GLU A 41 -6.82 7.09 15.57
N PRO A 42 -5.85 7.71 14.88
CA PRO A 42 -4.73 6.98 14.29
C PRO A 42 -3.73 6.55 15.38
N VAL A 43 -3.35 5.27 15.36
CA VAL A 43 -2.39 4.70 16.33
C VAL A 43 -0.95 4.70 15.78
N ARG A 44 -0.79 4.65 14.45
CA ARG A 44 0.52 4.47 13.79
C ARG A 44 1.39 5.71 13.87
N GLN A 45 0.83 6.89 13.59
CA GLN A 45 1.52 8.16 13.68
C GLN A 45 1.12 8.86 14.98
N GLN A 46 2.08 9.51 15.64
CA GLN A 46 1.87 10.25 16.90
C GLN A 46 2.02 11.77 16.73
N HIS A 47 2.54 12.22 15.58
CA HIS A 47 2.75 13.65 15.31
C HIS A 47 1.50 14.25 14.64
N GLU A 48 0.82 15.14 15.36
CA GLU A 48 -0.44 15.78 14.94
C GLU A 48 -0.35 16.40 13.54
N HIS A 49 0.67 17.21 13.28
CA HIS A 49 0.85 17.83 11.97
C HIS A 49 0.97 16.80 10.83
N PHE A 50 1.65 15.67 11.07
CA PHE A 50 1.77 14.63 10.05
C PHE A 50 0.46 13.87 9.85
N ILE A 51 -0.28 13.62 10.93
CA ILE A 51 -1.64 13.04 10.87
C ILE A 51 -2.54 13.93 10.02
N ASP A 52 -2.52 15.25 10.24
CA ASP A 52 -3.33 16.20 9.46
C ASP A 52 -3.00 16.15 7.97
N ILE A 53 -1.71 16.13 7.61
CA ILE A 53 -1.28 16.01 6.21
C ILE A 53 -1.77 14.70 5.58
N LEU A 54 -1.69 13.57 6.30
CA LEU A 54 -2.17 12.28 5.81
C LEU A 54 -3.71 12.26 5.65
N ASN A 55 -4.45 12.89 6.56
CA ASN A 55 -5.90 13.01 6.47
C ASN A 55 -6.32 13.89 5.28
N LYS A 56 -5.63 15.02 5.03
CA LYS A 56 -5.83 15.83 3.82
C LYS A 56 -5.57 15.03 2.55
N MET A 57 -4.46 14.28 2.50
CA MET A 57 -4.13 13.41 1.38
C MET A 57 -5.23 12.38 1.10
N ARG A 58 -5.73 11.74 2.16
CA ARG A 58 -6.81 10.75 2.09
C ARG A 58 -8.11 11.34 1.51
N ASN A 59 -8.40 12.60 1.85
CA ASN A 59 -9.59 13.32 1.39
C ASN A 59 -9.38 14.11 0.09
N TYR A 60 -8.22 13.97 -0.57
CA TYR A 60 -7.86 14.73 -1.78
C TYR A 60 -7.82 16.25 -1.59
N GLU A 61 -7.53 16.72 -0.37
CA GLU A 61 -7.39 18.15 -0.04
C GLU A 61 -5.96 18.63 -0.29
N LEU A 62 -5.59 18.79 -1.57
CA LEU A 62 -4.23 19.14 -1.99
C LEU A 62 -3.97 20.66 -1.94
N ASP A 63 -3.70 21.18 -0.74
CA ASP A 63 -3.39 22.61 -0.52
C ASP A 63 -1.88 22.91 -0.47
N GLU A 64 -1.53 24.19 -0.31
CA GLU A 64 -0.13 24.65 -0.22
C GLU A 64 0.64 23.97 0.92
N SER A 65 0.00 23.69 2.06
CA SER A 65 0.64 23.04 3.20
C SER A 65 1.10 21.62 2.86
N MET A 66 0.32 20.90 2.04
CA MET A 66 0.73 19.58 1.53
C MET A 66 1.92 19.67 0.58
N VAL A 67 1.92 20.64 -0.34
CA VAL A 67 3.03 20.82 -1.30
C VAL A 67 4.32 21.17 -0.56
N LEU A 68 4.26 22.09 0.40
CA LEU A 68 5.40 22.44 1.26
C LEU A 68 5.90 21.21 2.03
N PHE A 69 4.99 20.47 2.68
CA PHE A 69 5.35 19.26 3.43
C PHE A 69 6.10 18.22 2.58
N LEU A 70 5.63 17.98 1.34
CA LEU A 70 6.24 17.05 0.40
C LEU A 70 7.60 17.55 -0.08
N ASN A 71 7.72 18.83 -0.44
CA ASN A 71 8.98 19.40 -0.93
C ASN A 71 10.08 19.38 0.13
N GLU A 72 9.75 19.69 1.39
CA GLU A 72 10.70 19.61 2.51
C GLU A 72 11.27 18.21 2.74
N ARG A 73 10.53 17.18 2.31
CA ARG A 73 10.85 15.76 2.53
C ARG A 73 11.22 15.03 1.24
N SER A 74 11.36 15.76 0.15
CA SER A 74 11.79 15.23 -1.13
C SER A 74 13.32 15.18 -1.16
N PHE A 75 13.89 13.99 -1.36
CA PHE A 75 15.33 13.77 -1.45
C PHE A 75 15.66 13.06 -2.77
N HIS A 76 16.88 13.27 -3.25
CA HIS A 76 17.36 12.53 -4.41
C HIS A 76 17.62 11.07 -4.03
N GLU A 77 17.31 10.12 -4.91
CA GLU A 77 17.41 8.68 -4.62
C GLU A 77 18.82 8.27 -4.15
N SER A 78 19.85 8.90 -4.69
CA SER A 78 21.26 8.67 -4.31
C SER A 78 21.59 9.04 -2.85
N GLN A 79 20.70 9.77 -2.16
CA GLN A 79 20.86 10.14 -0.77
C GLN A 79 20.22 9.13 0.19
N LEU A 80 19.46 8.15 -0.34
CA LEU A 80 18.81 7.13 0.47
C LEU A 80 19.79 6.01 0.83
N PRO A 81 19.80 5.54 2.08
CA PRO A 81 20.62 4.40 2.46
C PRO A 81 20.13 3.13 1.74
N LEU A 82 21.03 2.18 1.50
CA LEU A 82 20.70 0.86 0.94
C LEU A 82 19.69 0.08 1.82
N SER A 83 19.61 0.41 3.11
CA SER A 83 18.65 -0.19 4.04
C SER A 83 17.25 0.44 4.00
N CYS A 84 17.00 1.40 3.11
CA CYS A 84 15.70 2.08 3.01
C CYS A 84 14.69 1.21 2.25
N LEU A 85 13.51 0.99 2.84
CA LEU A 85 12.38 0.41 2.12
C LEU A 85 11.81 1.43 1.13
N ARG A 86 11.93 1.16 -0.16
CA ARG A 86 11.40 1.99 -1.24
C ARG A 86 10.12 1.40 -1.79
N LEU A 87 9.09 2.24 -1.98
CA LEU A 87 7.80 1.84 -2.51
C LEU A 87 7.68 2.30 -3.98
N TYR A 88 7.26 1.40 -4.85
CA TYR A 88 7.09 1.67 -6.29
C TYR A 88 5.70 1.23 -6.76
N THR A 89 5.26 1.81 -7.87
CA THR A 89 3.93 1.55 -8.44
C THR A 89 3.84 0.23 -9.21
N THR A 90 4.97 -0.33 -9.66
CA THR A 90 4.98 -1.53 -10.51
C THR A 90 6.02 -2.55 -10.06
N ARG A 91 5.73 -3.84 -10.31
CA ARG A 91 6.66 -4.93 -10.03
C ARG A 91 7.97 -4.81 -10.83
N GLN A 92 7.90 -4.28 -12.05
CA GLN A 92 9.08 -4.06 -12.89
C GLN A 92 10.03 -3.03 -12.26
N MET A 93 9.49 -1.95 -11.68
CA MET A 93 10.31 -0.96 -10.95
C MET A 93 10.91 -1.56 -9.69
N VAL A 94 10.13 -2.35 -8.94
CA VAL A 94 10.64 -3.09 -7.78
C VAL A 94 11.80 -4.01 -8.17
N ALA A 95 11.64 -4.82 -9.22
CA ALA A 95 12.68 -5.74 -9.67
C ALA A 95 13.97 -5.02 -10.06
N ARG A 96 13.87 -3.93 -10.85
CA ARG A 96 15.02 -3.11 -11.23
C ARG A 96 15.74 -2.50 -10.04
N ALA A 97 14.99 -1.99 -9.06
CA ALA A 97 15.56 -1.42 -7.84
C ALA A 97 16.31 -2.48 -7.02
N ILE A 98 15.69 -3.66 -6.83
CA ILE A 98 16.29 -4.78 -6.11
C ILE A 98 17.56 -5.29 -6.81
N GLU A 99 17.53 -5.48 -8.13
CA GLU A 99 18.70 -5.92 -8.90
C GLU A 99 19.88 -4.95 -8.76
N LYS A 100 19.60 -3.65 -8.84
CA LYS A 100 20.60 -2.61 -8.64
C LYS A 100 21.16 -2.62 -7.22
N ASP A 101 20.29 -2.60 -6.21
CA ASP A 101 20.69 -2.58 -4.80
C ASP A 101 21.49 -3.84 -4.42
N TYR A 102 21.12 -5.00 -4.98
CA TYR A 102 21.84 -6.26 -4.77
C TYR A 102 23.25 -6.23 -5.37
N ALA A 103 23.41 -5.68 -6.58
CA ALA A 103 24.71 -5.55 -7.24
C ALA A 103 25.66 -4.59 -6.50
N GLU A 104 25.10 -3.58 -5.81
CA GLU A 104 25.86 -2.61 -5.01
C GLU A 104 26.15 -3.10 -3.58
N PHE A 105 25.47 -4.16 -3.11
CA PHE A 105 25.61 -4.64 -1.74
C PHE A 105 26.93 -5.42 -1.53
N PRO A 106 27.71 -5.13 -0.48
CA PRO A 106 28.97 -5.81 -0.24
C PRO A 106 28.76 -7.26 0.25
N GLY A 107 29.44 -8.22 -0.38
CA GLY A 107 29.45 -9.63 0.03
C GLY A 107 29.24 -10.58 -1.14
N GLU A 108 29.35 -11.87 -0.87
CA GLU A 108 28.99 -12.91 -1.84
C GLU A 108 27.50 -13.24 -1.75
N GLY A 109 26.88 -13.30 -2.92
CA GLY A 109 25.48 -13.69 -3.07
C GLY A 109 25.27 -15.18 -2.79
N GLN A 110 24.11 -15.51 -2.21
CA GLN A 110 23.67 -16.90 -2.09
C GLN A 110 22.35 -17.10 -2.84
N GLU A 111 22.34 -18.09 -3.74
CA GLU A 111 21.13 -18.48 -4.44
C GLU A 111 20.35 -19.54 -3.66
N PHE A 112 19.03 -19.35 -3.59
CA PHE A 112 18.11 -20.29 -2.99
C PHE A 112 17.13 -20.77 -4.07
N GLN A 113 17.29 -22.03 -4.48
CA GLN A 113 16.42 -22.65 -5.48
C GLN A 113 15.12 -23.12 -4.83
N ALA A 114 13.98 -22.64 -5.32
CA ALA A 114 12.66 -23.07 -4.86
C ALA A 114 12.20 -24.30 -5.66
N TYR A 115 11.81 -25.36 -4.96
CA TYR A 115 11.20 -26.55 -5.57
C TYR A 115 9.67 -26.47 -5.43
N GLY A 116 8.99 -26.03 -6.49
CA GLY A 116 7.54 -25.99 -6.55
C GLY A 116 6.95 -27.31 -7.06
N THR A 117 5.93 -27.86 -6.39
CA THR A 117 5.16 -29.02 -6.85
C THR A 117 3.85 -28.65 -7.56
N TYR A 118 3.60 -27.36 -7.80
CA TYR A 118 2.33 -26.89 -8.33
C TYR A 118 2.22 -27.11 -9.85
N VAL A 119 1.49 -28.15 -10.24
CA VAL A 119 1.03 -28.35 -11.62
C VAL A 119 -0.30 -27.61 -11.78
N ALA A 120 -0.29 -26.47 -12.47
CA ALA A 120 -1.52 -25.78 -12.81
C ALA A 120 -2.36 -26.68 -13.75
N SER A 121 -3.42 -27.30 -13.22
CA SER A 121 -4.45 -27.92 -14.04
C SER A 121 -5.18 -26.79 -14.79
N LYS A 122 -5.08 -26.79 -16.12
CA LYS A 122 -5.89 -25.93 -16.99
C LYS A 122 -7.38 -26.14 -16.64
N ILE A 123 -8.05 -25.07 -16.19
CA ILE A 123 -9.51 -24.96 -16.24
C ILE A 123 -9.83 -24.25 -17.55
#